data_AF-Q52784-F1
#
_entry.id   AF-Q52784-F1
#
_cell.length_a   1.000
_cell.length_b   1.000
_cell.length_c   1.000
_cell.angle_alpha   90.00
_cell.angle_beta   90.00
_cell.angle_gamma   90.00
#
_symmetry.space_group_name_H-M   'P 1'
#
loop_
_entity.id
_entity.type
_entity.pdbx_description
1 polymer ?
#
loop_
_entity_poly.entity_id
_entity_poly.type
_entity_poly.pdbx_seq_one_letter_code
_entity_poly.pdbx_strand_id
1 'polypeptide(L)' 'GNKVILSDGPNVFTGCKLTVHMQTGQAELESCGGRVQIQLDPKSQPNAQQQKQN' A
#
# COMPACT_ATOMS: atom_id res chain seq x y z
N GLY A 1 -18.31 -3.38 -3.56
CA GLY A 1 -17.71 -4.19 -2.49
C GLY A 1 -17.34 -3.27 -1.35
N ASN A 2 -17.37 -3.75 -0.10
CA ASN A 2 -17.10 -2.91 1.08
C ASN A 2 -15.62 -2.84 1.45
N LYS A 3 -14.76 -3.59 0.75
CA LYS A 3 -13.33 -3.67 1.03
C LYS A 3 -12.59 -4.18 -0.21
N VAL A 4 -11.46 -3.55 -0.51
CA VAL A 4 -10.49 -3.97 -1.51
C VAL A 4 -9.18 -4.25 -0.78
N ILE A 5 -8.58 -5.40 -1.08
CA ILE A 5 -7.28 -5.81 -0.55
C ILE A 5 -6.34 -5.97 -1.76
N LEU A 6 -5.23 -5.24 -1.76
CA LEU A 6 -4.13 -5.42 -2.69
C LEU A 6 -2.96 -6.02 -1.93
N SER A 7 -2.46 -7.16 -2.40
CA SER A 7 -1.35 -7.85 -1.77
C SER A 7 -0.21 -8.03 -2.77
N ASP A 8 1.00 -7.70 -2.34
CA ASP A 8 2.25 -7.98 -3.04
C ASP A 8 3.19 -8.71 -2.07
N GLY A 9 3.19 -10.03 -2.17
CA GLY A 9 3.81 -10.91 -1.19
C GLY A 9 3.31 -10.60 0.24
N PRO A 10 4.19 -10.28 1.20
CA PRO A 10 3.81 -9.96 2.57
C PRO A 10 3.32 -8.51 2.77
N ASN A 11 3.38 -7.66 1.73
CA ASN A 11 2.88 -6.29 1.79
C ASN A 11 1.38 -6.27 1.44
N VAL A 12 0.58 -5.60 2.25
CA VAL A 12 -0.90 -5.58 2.12
C VAL A 12 -1.43 -4.15 2.24
N PHE A 13 -2.16 -3.71 1.22
CA PHE A 13 -2.90 -2.45 1.21
C PHE A 13 -4.39 -2.75 1.31
N THR A 14 -5.10 -2.08 2.21
CA THR A 14 -6.54 -2.27 2.42
C THR A 14 -7.28 -0.95 2.31
N GLY A 15 -8.28 -0.91 1.44
CA GLY A 15 -9.17 0.23 1.22
C GLY A 15 -10.60 -0.22 0.88
N CYS A 16 -11.40 0.67 0.32
CA CYS A 16 -12.80 0.42 -0.02
C CYS A 16 -13.08 0.41 -1.52
N LYS A 17 -12.39 1.25 -2.27
CA LYS A 17 -12.56 1.38 -3.72
C LYS A 17 -11.21 1.57 -4.38
N LEU A 18 -10.96 0.76 -5.42
CA LEU A 18 -9.81 0.90 -6.30
C LEU A 18 -10.31 1.46 -7.63
N THR A 19 -9.76 2.59 -8.04
CA THR A 19 -10.00 3.19 -9.35
C THR A 19 -8.72 3.05 -10.16
N VAL A 20 -8.79 2.42 -11.34
CA VAL A 20 -7.65 2.27 -12.24
C VAL A 20 -7.92 3.09 -13.50
N HIS A 21 -7.04 4.05 -13.76
CA HIS A 21 -7.05 4.87 -14.97
C HIS A 21 -6.29 4.11 -16.06
N MET A 22 -7.00 3.23 -16.78
CA MET A 22 -6.38 2.30 -17.75
C MET A 22 -5.55 2.99 -18.84
N GLN A 23 -5.86 4.25 -19.17
CA GLN A 23 -5.13 5.04 -20.18
C GLN A 23 -3.74 5.45 -19.70
N THR A 24 -3.57 5.76 -18.41
CA THR A 24 -2.30 6.24 -17.83
C THR A 24 -1.59 5.15 -17.02
N GLY A 25 -2.30 4.09 -16.63
CA GLY A 25 -1.81 3.06 -15.72
C GLY A 25 -1.82 3.48 -14.25
N GLN A 26 -2.34 4.68 -13.92
CA GLN A 26 -2.44 5.15 -12.55
C GLN A 26 -3.55 4.41 -11.80
N ALA A 27 -3.28 4.06 -10.54
CA ALA A 27 -4.27 3.45 -9.65
C ALA A 27 -4.44 4.30 -8.38
N GLU A 28 -5.68 4.48 -7.97
CA GLU A 28 -6.09 5.22 -6.77
C GLU A 28 -6.87 4.29 -5.85
N LEU A 29 -6.48 4.24 -4.57
CA LEU A 29 -7.15 3.44 -3.55
C LEU A 29 -7.77 4.36 -2.49
N GLU A 30 -9.09 4.31 -2.37
CA GLU A 30 -9.88 5.13 -1.44
C GLU A 30 -10.14 4.39 -0.11
N SER A 31 -10.32 5.14 0.97
CA SER A 31 -10.51 4.58 2.32
C SER A 31 -11.97 4.22 2.65
N CYS A 32 -12.17 3.43 3.71
CA CYS A 32 -13.48 3.02 4.21
C CYS A 32 -14.07 3.97 5.27
N GLY A 33 -14.00 5.29 5.04
CA GLY A 33 -14.40 6.29 6.04
C GLY A 33 -13.31 6.66 7.04
N GLY A 34 -12.04 6.38 6.70
CA GLY A 34 -10.88 6.67 7.53
C GLY A 34 -9.62 6.84 6.69
N ARG A 35 -8.51 6.20 7.09
CA ARG A 35 -7.31 6.10 6.25
C ARG A 35 -7.23 4.74 5.55
N VAL A 36 -6.58 4.71 4.39
CA VAL A 36 -6.10 3.47 3.81
C VAL A 36 -5.14 2.81 4.80
N GLN A 37 -5.24 1.50 4.95
CA GLN A 37 -4.31 0.74 5.79
C GLN A 37 -3.22 0.16 4.91
N ILE A 38 -1.97 0.37 5.31
CA ILE A 38 -0.78 -0.15 4.63
C ILE A 38 -0.02 -0.98 5.66
N GLN A 39 0.10 -2.27 5.39
CA GLN A 39 0.91 -3.19 6.17
C GLN A 39 2.11 -3.54 5.30
N LEU A 40 3.31 -3.16 5.75
CA LEU A 40 4.55 -3.49 5.07
C LEU A 40 5.28 -4.55 5.88
N ASP A 41 5.90 -5.51 5.19
CA ASP A 41 6.85 -6.41 5.83
C ASP A 41 8.01 -5.56 6.39
N PRO A 42 8.38 -5.73 7.67
CA PRO A 42 9.55 -5.06 8.24
C PRO A 42 10.83 -5.24 7.40
N LYS A 43 10.99 -6.36 6.69
CA LYS A 43 12.11 -6.61 5.78
C LYS A 43 12.03 -5.81 4.47
N SER A 44 10.83 -5.36 4.09
CA SER A 44 10.62 -4.48 2.95
C SER A 44 10.90 -3.01 3.28
N GLN A 45 11.02 -2.66 4.56
CA GLN A 45 11.47 -1.32 4.92
C GLN A 45 12.96 -1.18 4.54
N PRO A 46 13.34 -0.13 3.79
CA PRO A 46 14.74 0.19 3.60
C PRO A 46 15.37 0.33 4.98
N ASN A 47 16.38 -0.49 5.28
CA ASN A 47 17.04 -0.52 6.57
C ASN A 47 17.42 0.90 7.01
N ALA A 48 16.62 1.52 7.89
CA ALA A 48 16.95 2.80 8.50
C ALA A 48 18.23 2.70 9.36
N GLN A 49 18.73 1.48 9.59
CA GLN A 49 19.98 1.22 10.29
C GLN A 49 21.22 1.31 9.40
N GLN A 50 21.13 1.36 8.07
CA GLN A 50 22.32 1.49 7.21
C GLN A 50 22.74 2.93 6.86
N GLN A 51 21.94 3.94 7.18
CA GLN A 51 22.35 5.36 7.01
C GLN A 51 22.97 5.99 8.27
N LYS A 52 23.27 5.21 9.32
CA LYS A 52 23.91 5.72 10.54
C LYS A 52 25.38 5.28 10.72
N GLN A 53 26.03 4.75 9.70
CA GLN A 53 27.41 4.28 9.86
C GLN A 53 28.34 4.83 8.78
N ASN A 54 29.20 5.73 9.26
CA ASN A 54 30.46 6.26 8.71
C ASN A 54 30.41 7.44 7.75
#